data_AF-A0ABD0R3V5-F1
#
_entry.id   AF-A0ABD0R3V5-F1
#
_cell.length_a   1.000
_cell.length_b   1.000
_cell.length_c   1.000
_cell.angle_alpha   90.00
_cell.angle_beta   90.00
_cell.angle_gamma   90.00
#
_symmetry.space_group_name_H-M   'P 1'
#
loop_
_entity.id
_entity.type
_entity.pdbx_description
1 polymer ?
#
loop_
_entity_poly.entity_id
_entity_poly.type
_entity_poly.pdbx_seq_one_letter_code
_entity_poly.pdbx_strand_id
1 'polypeptide(L)'
;VIMCMHSVLIGGEDQYQLLTTATDMRMIDRGYIFIPYDTLLYSLPYKNVNYPILANDTKLRRAYDGVLTITMDQGEQNFYEAFSAAQESYDIRTSTPAEE
;
A
#
# COMPACT_ATOMS: atom_id res chain seq x y z
N VAL A 1 -10.13 10.02 -4.13
CA VAL A 1 -9.79 8.58 -4.18
C VAL A 1 -9.75 8.16 -5.63
N ILE A 2 -8.69 7.51 -6.06
CA ILE A 2 -8.49 7.00 -7.42
C ILE A 2 -8.31 5.49 -7.31
N MET A 3 -9.06 4.74 -8.10
CA MET A 3 -8.90 3.29 -8.13
C MET A 3 -7.81 2.88 -9.12
N CYS A 4 -6.98 1.93 -8.73
CA CYS A 4 -5.90 1.38 -9.54
C CYS A 4 -5.94 -0.16 -9.57
N MET A 5 -5.16 -0.80 -10.42
CA MET A 5 -4.92 -2.24 -10.34
C MET A 5 -3.55 -2.52 -9.71
N HIS A 6 -3.29 -3.75 -9.29
CA HIS A 6 -1.98 -4.24 -8.83
C HIS A 6 -1.18 -4.87 -9.97
N SER A 7 -1.67 -4.75 -11.21
CA SER A 7 -1.02 -5.33 -12.40
C SER A 7 0.44 -4.88 -12.55
N VAL A 8 0.81 -3.71 -12.03
CA VAL A 8 2.20 -3.25 -11.99
C VAL A 8 3.13 -4.21 -11.24
N LEU A 9 2.66 -4.93 -10.21
CA LEU A 9 3.47 -5.93 -9.49
C LEU A 9 3.83 -7.15 -10.35
N ILE A 10 3.10 -7.36 -11.44
CA ILE A 10 3.34 -8.42 -12.44
C ILE A 10 3.74 -7.86 -13.82
N GLY A 11 4.17 -6.59 -13.88
CA GLY A 11 4.68 -5.97 -15.12
C GLY A 11 3.66 -5.21 -15.97
N GLY A 12 2.52 -4.81 -15.40
CA GLY A 12 1.51 -3.99 -16.07
C GLY A 12 1.99 -2.55 -16.34
N GLU A 13 2.19 -2.22 -17.61
CA GLU A 13 2.73 -0.93 -18.07
C GLU A 13 1.76 0.25 -17.86
N ASP A 14 0.46 0.07 -18.12
CA ASP A 14 -0.52 1.15 -17.95
C ASP A 14 -0.57 1.63 -16.49
N GLN A 15 -0.54 0.67 -15.57
CA GLN A 15 -0.54 0.95 -14.14
C GLN A 15 0.78 1.56 -13.67
N TYR A 16 1.90 1.13 -14.26
CA TYR A 16 3.20 1.77 -14.05
C TYR A 16 3.16 3.25 -14.43
N GLN A 17 2.65 3.56 -15.63
CA GLN A 17 2.54 4.93 -16.12
C GLN A 17 1.59 5.76 -15.26
N LEU A 18 0.46 5.20 -14.84
CA LEU A 18 -0.50 5.88 -13.95
C LEU A 18 0.17 6.31 -12.64
N LEU A 19 0.83 5.38 -11.93
CA LEU A 19 1.42 5.67 -10.60
C LEU A 19 2.62 6.61 -10.71
N THR A 20 3.50 6.37 -11.69
CA THR A 20 4.70 7.19 -11.86
C THR A 20 4.35 8.61 -12.31
N THR A 21 3.35 8.79 -13.18
CA THR A 21 2.83 10.11 -13.57
C THR A 21 2.17 10.82 -12.40
N ALA A 22 1.33 10.11 -11.62
CA ALA A 22 0.70 10.67 -10.44
C ALA A 22 1.71 11.17 -9.40
N THR A 23 2.83 10.45 -9.26
CA THR A 23 3.95 10.83 -8.40
C THR A 23 4.65 12.08 -8.91
N ASP A 24 4.95 12.15 -10.21
CA ASP A 24 5.56 13.33 -10.83
C ASP A 24 4.66 14.57 -10.70
N MET A 25 3.34 14.37 -10.76
CA MET A 25 2.32 15.41 -10.55
C MET A 25 2.09 15.76 -9.07
N ARG A 26 2.76 15.09 -8.14
CA ARG A 26 2.60 15.25 -6.68
C ARG A 26 1.15 15.08 -6.23
N MET A 27 0.44 14.12 -6.83
CA MET A 27 -0.97 13.89 -6.48
C MET A 27 -1.11 13.37 -5.06
N ILE A 28 -0.20 12.49 -4.61
CA ILE A 28 -0.19 11.96 -3.24
C ILE A 28 -0.05 13.09 -2.22
N ASP A 29 0.94 13.99 -2.42
CA ASP A 29 1.16 15.16 -1.56
C ASP A 29 -0.04 16.13 -1.51
N ARG A 30 -0.89 16.09 -2.53
CA ARG A 30 -2.10 16.93 -2.67
C ARG A 30 -3.35 16.25 -2.12
N GLY A 31 -3.23 15.11 -1.44
CA GLY A 31 -4.34 14.41 -0.78
C GLY A 31 -5.09 13.42 -1.68
N TYR A 32 -4.56 13.06 -2.84
CA TYR A 32 -5.13 11.97 -3.64
C TYR A 32 -4.69 10.62 -3.07
N ILE A 33 -5.67 9.78 -2.76
CA ILE A 33 -5.47 8.41 -2.27
C ILE A 33 -5.68 7.44 -3.44
N PHE A 34 -4.71 6.55 -3.65
CA PHE A 34 -4.79 5.47 -4.63
C PHE A 34 -5.18 4.17 -3.90
N ILE A 35 -6.23 3.50 -4.35
CA ILE A 35 -6.70 2.24 -3.74
C ILE A 35 -6.81 1.19 -4.84
N PRO A 36 -6.20 0.01 -4.70
CA PRO A 36 -6.40 -1.03 -5.68
C PRO A 36 -7.87 -1.48 -5.71
N TYR A 37 -8.45 -1.66 -6.90
CA TYR A 37 -9.83 -2.12 -7.02
C TYR A 37 -9.96 -3.56 -6.55
N ASP A 38 -9.05 -4.44 -6.99
CA ASP A 38 -9.18 -5.86 -6.68
C ASP A 38 -8.85 -6.16 -5.21
N THR A 39 -8.33 -5.24 -4.39
CA THR A 39 -8.15 -5.52 -2.94
C THR A 39 -9.45 -5.91 -2.22
N LEU A 40 -10.60 -5.47 -2.74
CA LEU A 40 -11.92 -5.87 -2.22
C LEU A 40 -12.28 -7.34 -2.53
N LEU A 41 -11.64 -7.94 -3.53
CA LEU A 41 -11.95 -9.28 -4.03
C LEU A 41 -10.75 -10.25 -3.91
N TYR A 42 -9.54 -9.73 -3.91
CA TYR A 42 -8.24 -10.39 -3.98
C TYR A 42 -7.22 -9.56 -3.20
N SER A 43 -7.09 -9.86 -1.92
CA SER A 43 -6.08 -9.24 -1.10
C SER A 43 -4.67 -9.69 -1.51
N LEU A 44 -3.74 -8.74 -1.63
CA LEU A 44 -2.34 -9.10 -1.85
C LEU A 44 -1.74 -9.69 -0.58
N PRO A 45 -0.94 -10.77 -0.68
CA PRO A 45 -0.19 -11.26 0.45
C PRO A 45 0.81 -10.19 0.90
N TYR A 46 0.86 -9.89 2.20
CA TYR A 46 1.74 -8.87 2.78
C TYR A 46 2.86 -9.46 3.65
N LYS A 47 2.73 -10.72 4.08
CA LYS A 47 3.74 -11.47 4.83
C LYS A 47 4.56 -12.35 3.89
N ASN A 48 5.88 -12.38 4.10
CA ASN A 48 6.82 -13.27 3.39
C ASN A 48 6.76 -13.19 1.86
N VAL A 49 6.42 -12.02 1.33
CA VAL A 49 6.39 -11.75 -0.11
C VAL A 49 7.53 -10.84 -0.52
N ASN A 50 8.04 -11.08 -1.71
CA ASN A 50 8.99 -10.19 -2.34
C ASN A 50 8.43 -9.76 -3.70
N TYR A 51 8.51 -8.47 -3.99
CA TYR A 51 8.13 -7.88 -5.28
C TYR A 51 9.38 -7.32 -5.96
N PRO A 52 10.12 -8.12 -6.75
CA PRO A 52 11.39 -7.70 -7.35
C PRO A 52 11.27 -6.43 -8.20
N ILE A 53 10.11 -6.20 -8.82
CA ILE A 53 9.86 -5.01 -9.63
C ILE A 53 9.93 -3.71 -8.80
N LEU A 54 9.50 -3.74 -7.54
CA LEU A 54 9.63 -2.61 -6.62
C LEU A 54 11.06 -2.44 -6.10
N ALA A 55 11.84 -3.53 -6.02
CA ALA A 55 13.25 -3.46 -5.62
C ALA A 55 14.13 -2.84 -6.71
N ASN A 56 13.82 -3.16 -7.97
CA ASN A 56 14.62 -2.76 -9.13
C ASN A 56 14.27 -1.38 -9.69
N ASP A 57 13.09 -0.84 -9.37
CA ASP A 57 12.65 0.47 -9.83
C ASP A 57 12.33 1.40 -8.66
N THR A 58 13.25 2.33 -8.38
CA THR A 58 13.10 3.29 -7.28
C THR A 58 11.96 4.29 -7.50
N LYS A 59 11.67 4.66 -8.77
CA LYS A 59 10.58 5.59 -9.08
C LYS A 59 9.25 4.91 -8.82
N LEU A 60 9.10 3.68 -9.32
CA LEU A 60 7.92 2.88 -9.07
C LEU A 60 7.73 2.58 -7.58
N ARG A 61 8.80 2.23 -6.85
CA ARG A 61 8.71 2.01 -5.41
C ARG A 61 8.08 3.20 -4.69
N ARG A 62 8.60 4.41 -4.94
CA ARG A 62 8.04 5.65 -4.37
C ARG A 62 6.60 5.90 -4.80
N ALA A 63 6.27 5.58 -6.05
CA ALA A 63 4.92 5.72 -6.54
C ALA A 63 3.95 4.74 -5.88
N TYR A 64 4.42 3.52 -5.59
CA TYR A 64 3.67 2.46 -4.94
C TYR A 64 3.52 2.71 -3.43
N ASP A 65 4.44 3.44 -2.79
CA ASP A 65 4.30 3.88 -1.38
C ASP A 65 3.04 4.73 -1.15
N GLY A 66 2.48 5.35 -2.20
CA GLY A 66 1.22 6.10 -2.15
C GLY A 66 -0.05 5.26 -2.35
N VAL A 67 0.06 3.94 -2.51
CA VAL A 67 -1.06 3.04 -2.77
C VAL A 67 -1.52 2.39 -1.46
N LEU A 68 -2.75 2.72 -1.04
CA LEU A 68 -3.37 2.14 0.14
C LEU A 68 -4.00 0.78 -0.21
N THR A 69 -3.44 -0.28 0.37
CA THR A 69 -3.93 -1.66 0.18
C THR A 69 -4.73 -2.08 1.42
N ILE A 70 -5.97 -2.54 1.22
CA ILE A 70 -6.81 -3.10 2.30
C ILE A 70 -6.89 -4.61 2.09
N THR A 71 -6.44 -5.39 3.07
CA THR A 71 -6.54 -6.86 3.07
C THR A 71 -7.42 -7.31 4.21
N MET A 72 -8.38 -8.17 3.92
CA MET A 72 -9.14 -8.88 4.96
C MET A 72 -8.31 -10.09 5.40
N ASP A 73 -7.28 -9.86 6.21
CA ASP A 73 -6.59 -10.94 6.89
C ASP A 73 -7.10 -11.01 8.33
N GLN A 74 -7.82 -12.08 8.67
CA GLN A 74 -8.22 -12.34 10.04
C GLN A 74 -7.04 -13.03 10.74
N GLY A 75 -6.14 -12.22 11.30
CA GLY A 75 -5.13 -12.73 12.23
C GLY A 75 -5.76 -13.24 13.53
N GLU A 76 -4.94 -13.83 14.41
CA GLU A 76 -5.38 -14.20 15.77
C GLU A 76 -5.70 -12.98 16.64
N GLN A 77 -5.18 -11.81 16.27
CA GLN A 77 -5.27 -10.55 17.00
C GLN A 77 -6.30 -9.61 16.38
N ASN A 78 -6.94 -8.79 17.22
CA ASN A 78 -7.84 -7.73 16.73
C ASN A 78 -7.05 -6.52 16.18
N PHE A 79 -7.75 -5.57 15.54
CA PHE A 79 -7.12 -4.39 14.94
C PHE A 79 -6.28 -3.59 15.96
N TYR A 80 -6.77 -3.39 17.18
CA TYR A 80 -6.10 -2.59 18.20
C TYR A 80 -4.82 -3.26 18.70
N GLU A 81 -4.87 -4.57 18.89
CA GLU A 81 -3.69 -5.37 19.24
C GLU A 81 -2.63 -5.31 18.13
N ALA A 82 -3.04 -5.49 16.87
CA ALA A 82 -2.14 -5.41 15.72
C ALA A 82 -1.55 -4.00 15.55
N PHE A 83 -2.37 -2.96 15.77
CA PHE A 83 -1.95 -1.56 15.67
C PHE A 83 -0.98 -1.20 16.79
N SER A 84 -1.25 -1.59 18.04
CA SER A 84 -0.35 -1.39 19.18
C SER A 84 0.99 -2.11 18.96
N ALA A 85 0.95 -3.37 18.51
CA ALA A 85 2.17 -4.12 18.21
C ALA A 85 3.00 -3.45 17.10
N ALA A 86 2.35 -2.89 16.08
CA ALA A 86 3.02 -2.15 15.01
C ALA A 86 3.62 -0.80 15.46
N GLN A 87 3.04 -0.17 16.51
CA GLN A 87 3.65 1.00 17.16
C GLN A 87 4.88 0.59 17.96
N GLU A 88 4.80 -0.50 18.74
CA GLU A 88 5.91 -1.02 19.55
C GLU A 88 7.10 -1.50 18.72
N SER A 89 6.84 -2.11 17.56
CA SER A 89 7.86 -2.56 16.61
C SER A 89 8.47 -1.44 15.76
N TYR A 90 7.93 -0.22 15.86
CA TYR A 90 8.26 0.94 15.01
C TYR A 90 7.94 0.79 13.52
N ASP A 91 7.07 -0.17 13.17
CA ASP A 91 6.54 -0.30 11.80
C ASP A 91 5.61 0.88 11.48
N ILE A 92 4.90 1.41 12.48
CA ILE A 92 4.08 2.61 12.38
C ILE A 92 4.61 3.68 13.35
N ARG A 93 4.92 4.86 12.81
CA ARG A 93 5.36 6.02 13.60
C ARG A 93 4.20 6.98 13.82
N THR A 94 3.37 6.69 14.82
CA THR A 94 2.26 7.55 15.23
C THR A 94 2.13 7.59 16.74
N SER A 95 1.77 8.75 17.28
CA SER A 95 1.43 8.93 18.71
C SER A 95 -0.07 8.71 18.98
N THR A 96 -0.86 8.40 17.95
CA THR A 96 -2.29 8.11 18.10
C THR A 96 -2.46 6.81 18.88
N PRO A 97 -3.22 6.79 19.99
CA PRO A 97 -3.50 5.55 20.71
C PRO A 97 -4.41 4.62 19.89
N ALA A 98 -4.30 3.31 20.15
CA ALA A 98 -5.28 2.34 19.66
C ALA A 98 -6.58 2.51 20.48
N GLU A 99 -7.61 3.17 19.92
CA GLU A 99 -8.88 3.46 20.61
C GLU A 99 -10.03 2.64 20.02
N GLU A 100 -10.79 1.93 20.87
CA GLU A 100 -12.04 1.24 20.52
C GLU A 100 -13.13 2.18 19.97
#